data_AF-A0A938LPG4-F1
#
_entry.id   AF-A0A938LPG4-F1
#
_cell.length_a   1.000
_cell.length_b   1.000
_cell.length_c   1.000
_cell.angle_alpha   90.00
_cell.angle_beta   90.00
_cell.angle_gamma   90.00
#
_symmetry.space_group_name_H-M   'P 1'
#
loop_
_entity.id
_entity.type
_entity.pdbx_description
1 polymer ?
#
loop_
_entity_poly.entity_id
_entity_poly.type
_entity_poly.pdbx_seq_one_letter_code
_entity_poly.pdbx_strand_id
1 'polypeptide(L)'
;MNHRLTGLVAAVHSPLHPDGTLNLAIVEKQAEHLIRHRINDAFIGGTTGEYCSLTLEERRALAERWTAVVRGTPLRVIVHVGDNCLEVARV
;
A
#
# COMPACT_ATOMS: atom_id res chain seq x y z
N MET A 1 -17.01 7.17 11.94
CA MET A 1 -17.35 6.03 11.05
C MET A 1 -16.68 4.79 11.61
N ASN A 2 -17.42 3.69 11.82
CA ASN A 2 -16.87 2.45 12.35
C ASN A 2 -16.42 1.56 11.17
N HIS A 3 -15.17 1.69 10.75
CA HIS A 3 -14.62 0.94 9.61
C HIS A 3 -14.10 -0.42 10.09
N ARG A 4 -15.01 -1.36 10.32
CA ARG A 4 -14.63 -2.77 10.55
C ARG A 4 -14.12 -3.37 9.24
N LEU A 5 -12.88 -3.87 9.27
CA LEU A 5 -12.32 -4.68 8.19
C LEU A 5 -12.95 -6.08 8.24
N THR A 6 -13.55 -6.51 7.14
CA THR A 6 -14.19 -7.83 7.02
C THR A 6 -13.98 -8.37 5.62
N GLY A 7 -13.89 -9.69 5.48
CA GLY A 7 -13.64 -10.33 4.20
C GLY A 7 -12.15 -10.38 3.86
N LEU A 8 -11.83 -10.50 2.58
CA LEU A 8 -10.45 -10.63 2.08
C LEU A 8 -9.76 -9.26 2.02
N VAL A 9 -8.61 -9.16 2.69
CA VAL A 9 -7.68 -8.04 2.59
C VAL A 9 -6.41 -8.52 1.89
N ALA A 10 -6.10 -7.97 0.73
CA ALA A 10 -4.90 -8.33 -0.01
C ALA A 10 -3.68 -7.58 0.53
N ALA A 11 -2.72 -8.29 1.12
CA ALA A 11 -1.40 -7.74 1.37
C ALA A 11 -0.62 -7.68 0.04
N VAL A 12 -0.32 -6.48 -0.44
CA VAL A 12 0.29 -6.29 -1.76
C VAL A 12 1.80 -6.05 -1.67
N HIS A 13 2.51 -6.51 -2.69
CA HIS A 13 3.92 -6.22 -2.90
C HIS A 13 4.12 -4.76 -3.31
N SER A 14 5.20 -4.14 -2.82
CA SER A 14 5.66 -2.83 -3.30
C SER A 14 6.33 -3.02 -4.67
N PRO A 15 5.86 -2.35 -5.74
CA PRO A 15 6.49 -2.48 -7.04
C PRO A 15 7.87 -1.82 -7.03
N LEU A 16 8.90 -2.58 -7.41
CA LEU A 16 10.27 -2.09 -7.53
C LEU A 16 10.75 -2.18 -8.98
N HIS A 17 11.65 -1.27 -9.34
CA HIS A 17 12.49 -1.40 -10.53
C HIS A 17 13.57 -2.46 -10.30
N PRO A 18 14.23 -2.97 -11.37
CA PRO A 18 15.32 -3.94 -11.23
C PRO A 18 16.51 -3.44 -10.39
N ASP A 19 16.67 -2.12 -10.24
CA ASP A 19 17.70 -1.49 -9.40
C ASP A 19 17.29 -1.35 -7.93
N GLY A 20 16.08 -1.80 -7.56
CA GLY A 20 15.55 -1.74 -6.20
C GLY A 20 14.79 -0.46 -5.85
N THR A 21 14.73 0.54 -6.74
CA THR A 21 13.98 1.78 -6.48
C THR A 21 12.46 1.57 -6.66
N LEU A 22 11.62 2.36 -5.97
CA LEU A 22 10.17 2.26 -6.11
C LEU A 22 9.68 2.57 -7.53
N ASN A 23 8.85 1.67 -8.07
CA ASN A 23 8.17 1.83 -9.35
C ASN A 23 6.68 2.19 -9.17
N LEU A 24 6.43 3.43 -8.78
CA LEU A 24 5.08 3.94 -8.44
C LEU A 24 4.08 3.90 -9.61
N ALA A 25 4.55 3.84 -10.86
CA ALA A 25 3.69 3.76 -12.04
C ALA A 25 2.88 2.44 -12.09
N ILE A 26 3.38 1.37 -11.46
CA ILE A 26 2.74 0.04 -11.47
C ILE A 26 1.57 -0.07 -10.49
N VAL A 27 1.47 0.82 -9.51
CA VAL A 27 0.40 0.82 -8.49
C VAL A 27 -0.99 0.82 -9.11
N GLU A 28 -1.19 1.58 -10.19
CA GLU A 28 -2.48 1.65 -10.90
C GLU A 28 -2.91 0.30 -11.47
N LYS A 29 -1.98 -0.42 -12.09
CA LYS A 29 -2.23 -1.78 -12.62
C LYS A 29 -2.52 -2.78 -11.50
N GLN A 30 -1.83 -2.67 -10.35
CA GLN A 30 -2.13 -3.50 -9.18
C GLN A 30 -3.55 -3.22 -8.66
N ALA A 31 -3.94 -1.95 -8.51
CA ALA A 31 -5.28 -1.58 -8.05
C ALA A 31 -6.37 -2.05 -9.02
N GLU A 32 -6.20 -1.84 -10.33
CA GLU A 32 -7.11 -2.34 -11.36
C GLU A 32 -7.30 -3.86 -11.31
N HIS A 33 -6.20 -4.59 -11.09
CA HIS A 33 -6.23 -6.04 -10.93
C HIS A 33 -7.09 -6.43 -9.72
N LEU A 34 -6.85 -5.82 -8.55
CA LEU A 34 -7.64 -6.10 -7.34
C LEU A 34 -9.14 -5.80 -7.55
N ILE A 35 -9.46 -4.64 -8.15
CA ILE A 35 -10.85 -4.24 -8.44
C ILE A 35 -11.52 -5.25 -9.38
N ARG A 36 -10.83 -5.67 -10.46
CA ARG A 36 -11.34 -6.67 -11.41
C ARG A 36 -11.66 -8.00 -10.74
N HIS A 37 -10.89 -8.37 -9.72
CA HIS A 37 -11.10 -9.58 -8.92
C HIS A 37 -12.02 -9.37 -7.70
N ARG A 38 -12.71 -8.23 -7.61
CA ARG A 38 -13.67 -7.90 -6.54
C ARG A 38 -13.06 -7.92 -5.14
N ILE A 39 -11.78 -7.56 -5.05
CA ILE A 39 -11.10 -7.34 -3.77
C ILE A 39 -11.38 -5.90 -3.34
N ASN A 40 -11.86 -5.74 -2.11
CA ASN A 40 -12.32 -4.44 -1.59
C ASN A 40 -11.27 -3.72 -0.74
N ASP A 41 -10.25 -4.43 -0.26
CA ASP A 41 -9.27 -3.91 0.68
C ASP A 41 -7.84 -4.31 0.30
N ALA A 42 -6.96 -3.33 0.15
CA ALA A 42 -5.54 -3.51 -0.06
C ALA A 42 -4.76 -3.06 1.19
N PHE A 43 -3.95 -3.96 1.75
CA PHE A 43 -3.00 -3.64 2.81
C PHE A 43 -1.62 -3.40 2.17
N ILE A 44 -1.13 -2.17 2.28
CA ILE A 44 0.07 -1.71 1.56
C ILE A 44 1.23 -1.45 2.54
N GLY A 45 2.45 -1.57 2.03
CA GLY A 45 3.65 -1.17 2.78
C GLY A 45 3.88 -1.96 4.07
N GLY A 46 3.34 -3.18 4.17
CA GLY A 46 3.64 -4.11 5.27
C GLY A 46 4.79 -5.05 4.94
N THR A 47 4.89 -6.18 5.64
CA THR A 47 5.98 -7.17 5.42
C THR A 47 6.00 -7.71 3.99
N THR A 48 4.84 -8.06 3.41
CA THR A 48 4.73 -8.46 1.99
C THR A 48 5.11 -7.34 1.03
N GLY A 49 4.93 -6.09 1.46
CA GLY A 49 5.37 -4.89 0.73
C GLY A 49 6.81 -4.48 1.05
N GLU A 50 7.59 -5.33 1.72
CA GLU A 50 9.02 -5.11 1.99
C GLU A 50 9.32 -3.81 2.75
N TYR A 51 8.45 -3.40 3.67
CA TYR A 51 8.56 -2.10 4.36
C TYR A 51 9.92 -1.84 5.03
N CYS A 52 10.57 -2.89 5.54
CA CYS A 52 11.86 -2.79 6.22
C CYS A 52 13.04 -2.54 5.26
N SER A 53 12.83 -2.73 3.95
CA SER A 53 13.80 -2.42 2.89
C SER A 53 13.61 -1.00 2.33
N LEU A 54 12.55 -0.29 2.71
CA LEU A 54 12.19 1.02 2.19
C LEU A 54 12.48 2.12 3.21
N THR A 55 12.93 3.27 2.72
CA THR A 55 13.03 4.51 3.50
C THR A 55 11.65 5.04 3.90
N LEU A 56 11.61 5.95 4.88
CA LEU A 56 10.34 6.60 5.28
C LEU A 56 9.73 7.40 4.12
N GLU A 57 10.57 8.07 3.34
CA GLU A 57 10.18 8.83 2.16
C GLU A 57 9.56 7.92 1.09
N GLU A 58 10.15 6.76 0.82
CA GLU A 58 9.60 5.76 -0.10
C GLU A 58 8.27 5.21 0.39
N ARG A 59 8.16 4.87 1.69
CA ARG A 59 6.90 4.41 2.29
C ARG A 59 5.79 5.44 2.14
N ARG A 60 6.09 6.73 2.34
CA ARG A 60 5.14 7.83 2.13
C ARG A 60 4.74 7.97 0.67
N ALA A 61 5.71 7.98 -0.25
CA ALA A 61 5.45 8.10 -1.68
C ALA A 61 4.57 6.95 -2.20
N LEU A 62 4.79 5.73 -1.69
CA LEU A 62 3.94 4.57 -1.97
C LEU A 62 2.52 4.80 -1.45
N ALA A 63 2.35 5.25 -0.20
CA ALA A 63 1.05 5.51 0.40
C ALA A 63 0.28 6.63 -0.34
N GLU A 64 0.95 7.71 -0.73
CA GLU A 64 0.40 8.81 -1.52
C GLU A 64 -0.08 8.32 -2.88
N ARG A 65 0.75 7.54 -3.59
CA ARG A 65 0.38 6.99 -4.91
C ARG A 65 -0.82 6.06 -4.82
N TRP A 66 -0.83 5.14 -3.85
CA TRP A 66 -1.99 4.25 -3.64
C TRP A 66 -3.26 5.04 -3.33
N THR A 67 -3.18 6.01 -2.41
CA THR A 67 -4.33 6.85 -2.04
C THR A 67 -4.86 7.65 -3.23
N ALA A 68 -3.98 8.16 -4.09
CA ALA A 68 -4.35 8.88 -5.30
C ALA A 68 -5.06 7.96 -6.31
N VAL A 69 -4.51 6.76 -6.55
CA VAL A 69 -5.04 5.78 -7.51
C VAL A 69 -6.41 5.26 -7.09
N VAL A 70 -6.63 4.98 -5.80
CA VAL A 70 -7.91 4.39 -5.35
C VAL A 70 -9.02 5.42 -5.18
N ARG A 71 -8.72 6.72 -5.29
CA ARG A 71 -9.72 7.78 -5.12
C ARG A 71 -10.84 7.64 -6.14
N GLY A 72 -12.08 7.54 -5.65
CA GLY A 72 -13.26 7.35 -6.50
C GLY A 72 -13.51 5.90 -6.95
N THR A 73 -12.67 4.96 -6.51
CA THR A 73 -12.86 3.52 -6.76
C THR A 73 -13.49 2.84 -5.54
N PRO A 74 -14.03 1.61 -5.68
CA PRO A 74 -14.52 0.84 -4.53
C PRO A 74 -13.39 0.26 -3.66
N LEU A 75 -12.13 0.28 -4.11
CA LEU A 75 -11.00 -0.27 -3.38
C LEU A 75 -10.60 0.66 -2.22
N ARG A 76 -10.47 0.10 -1.02
CA ARG A 76 -9.97 0.81 0.16
C ARG A 76 -8.51 0.43 0.41
N VAL A 77 -7.75 1.38 0.93
CA VAL A 77 -6.33 1.18 1.25
C VAL A 77 -6.14 1.26 2.75
N ILE A 78 -5.39 0.30 3.30
CA ILE A 78 -4.92 0.26 4.67
C ILE A 78 -3.41 0.42 4.62
N VAL A 79 -2.89 1.50 5.19
CA VAL A 79 -1.47 1.82 5.18
C VAL A 79 -0.82 1.25 6.44
N HIS A 80 0.21 0.42 6.28
CA HIS A 80 1.02 0.00 7.41
C HIS A 80 1.93 1.14 7.89
N VAL A 81 1.74 1.55 9.15
CA VAL A 81 2.55 2.59 9.82
C VAL A 81 3.42 2.04 10.96
N GLY A 82 3.40 0.73 11.19
CA GLY A 82 4.27 0.09 12.18
C GLY A 82 5.75 0.30 11.87
N ASP A 83 6.56 0.37 12.92
CA ASP A 83 8.01 0.46 12.84
C ASP A 83 8.62 0.04 14.19
N ASN A 84 9.90 -0.34 14.22
CA ASN A 84 10.62 -0.57 15.48
C ASN A 84 11.14 0.73 16.11
N CYS A 85 11.11 1.84 15.38
CA CYS A 85 11.37 3.19 15.86
C CYS A 85 10.06 3.97 16.07
N LEU A 86 9.79 4.36 17.32
CA LEU A 86 8.55 5.08 17.66
C LEU A 86 8.42 6.42 16.94
N GLU A 87 9.54 7.11 16.70
CA GLU A 87 9.51 8.39 15.97
C GLU A 87 9.11 8.18 14.51
N VAL A 88 9.56 7.09 13.86
CA VAL A 88 9.15 6.75 12.49
C VAL A 88 7.69 6.30 12.45
N ALA A 89 7.24 5.51 13.43
CA ALA A 89 5.86 4.99 13.48
C ALA A 89 4.78 6.06 13.74
N ARG A 90 5.17 7.27 14.17
CA ARG A 90 4.26 8.37 14.51
C ARG A 90 3.93 9.30 13.34
N VAL A 91 4.64 9.19 12.23
CA VAL A 91 4.60 10.13 11.10
C VAL A 91 3.93 9.54 9.87
#